data_AF-C6PN87-F1
#
_entry.id   AF-C6PN87-F1
#
_cell.length_a   1.000
_cell.length_b   1.000
_cell.length_c   1.000
_cell.angle_alpha   90.00
_cell.angle_beta   90.00
_cell.angle_gamma   90.00
#
_symmetry.space_group_name_H-M   'P 1'
#
loop_
_entity.id
_entity.type
_entity.pdbx_description
1 polymer ?
#
loop_
_entity_poly.entity_id
_entity_poly.type
_entity_poly.pdbx_seq_one_letter_code
_entity_poly.pdbx_strand_id
1 'polypeptide(L)' 'MFESNIVQKFKENFFIYPLGCCVKLSNGVEGYVVKQNKYFPDRPVIRVKYDHITKEKINNYEIDLLTTYNTIIESLVY' A
#
# COMPACT_ATOMS: atom_id res chain seq x y z
N MET A 1 16.26 23.68 -12.41
CA MET A 1 17.06 22.48 -12.13
C MET A 1 16.38 21.75 -10.97
N PHE A 2 16.10 20.45 -11.11
CA PHE A 2 15.39 19.67 -10.08
C PHE A 2 16.42 19.13 -9.07
N GLU A 3 16.34 19.56 -7.81
CA GLU A 3 17.28 19.16 -6.76
C GLU A 3 16.95 17.76 -6.25
N SER A 4 17.62 16.74 -6.78
CA SER A 4 17.41 15.33 -6.42
C SER A 4 17.54 15.08 -4.91
N ASN A 5 18.38 15.84 -4.19
CA ASN A 5 18.54 15.74 -2.74
C ASN A 5 17.27 16.12 -1.97
N ILE A 6 16.54 17.15 -2.42
CA ILE A 6 15.31 17.60 -1.76
C ILE A 6 14.20 16.57 -1.99
N VAL A 7 14.12 16.03 -3.20
CA VAL A 7 13.14 15.01 -3.59
C VAL A 7 13.37 13.72 -2.80
N GLN A 8 14.62 13.32 -2.61
CA GLN A 8 14.96 12.13 -1.85
C GLN A 8 14.58 12.29 -0.36
N LYS A 9 14.90 13.42 0.25
CA LYS A 9 14.47 13.73 1.62
C LYS A 9 12.95 13.75 1.75
N PHE A 10 12.22 14.23 0.75
CA PHE A 10 10.76 14.20 0.77
C PHE A 10 10.21 12.77 0.76
N LYS A 11 10.71 11.91 -0.13
CA LYS A 11 10.32 10.50 -0.21
C LYS A 11 10.63 9.69 1.07
N GLU A 12 11.60 10.12 1.85
CA GLU A 12 11.96 9.50 3.13
C GLU A 12 11.02 9.87 4.27
N ASN A 13 10.36 11.04 4.20
CA ASN A 13 9.61 11.61 5.31
C ASN A 13 8.08 11.58 5.11
N PHE A 14 7.60 11.31 3.90
CA PHE A 14 6.17 11.28 3.60
C PHE A 14 5.74 9.92 3.06
N PHE A 15 4.61 9.41 3.55
CA PHE A 15 3.96 8.19 3.06
C PHE A 15 2.63 8.56 2.39
N ILE A 16 2.43 8.11 1.16
CA ILE A 16 1.20 8.42 0.39
C ILE A 16 0.00 7.70 1.00
N TYR A 17 0.22 6.50 1.54
CA TYR A 17 -0.78 5.68 2.19
C TYR A 17 -0.37 5.46 3.66
N PRO A 18 -0.81 6.30 4.60
CA PRO A 18 -0.42 6.20 6.01
C PRO A 18 -0.73 4.84 6.65
N LEU A 19 -0.01 4.52 7.73
CA LEU A 19 -0.29 3.33 8.54
C LEU A 19 -1.75 3.34 9.01
N GLY A 20 -2.41 2.19 8.88
CA GLY A 20 -3.81 2.01 9.28
C GLY A 20 -4.84 2.44 8.23
N CYS A 21 -4.46 3.08 7.13
CA CYS A 21 -5.40 3.39 6.05
C CYS A 21 -5.94 2.10 5.40
N CYS A 22 -7.24 2.09 5.14
CA CYS A 22 -7.87 1.04 4.34
C CYS A 22 -7.72 1.38 2.85
N VAL A 23 -7.23 0.43 2.07
CA VAL A 23 -7.00 0.59 0.64
C VAL A 23 -7.67 -0.55 -0.13
N LYS A 24 -8.16 -0.22 -1.32
CA LYS A 24 -8.58 -1.20 -2.32
C LYS A 24 -7.46 -1.39 -3.33
N LEU A 25 -7.12 -2.63 -3.61
CA LEU A 25 -6.12 -3.02 -4.58
C LEU A 25 -6.78 -3.33 -5.93
N SER A 26 -6.03 -3.18 -7.01
CA SER A 26 -6.49 -3.40 -8.39
C SER A 26 -6.93 -4.82 -8.71
N ASN A 27 -6.54 -5.80 -7.88
CA ASN A 27 -7.00 -7.18 -7.94
C ASN A 27 -8.34 -7.40 -7.20
N GLY A 28 -8.98 -6.32 -6.73
CA GLY A 28 -10.24 -6.38 -6.00
C GLY A 28 -10.09 -6.80 -4.54
N VAL A 29 -8.88 -6.79 -3.97
CA VAL A 29 -8.66 -7.10 -2.55
C VAL A 29 -8.65 -5.82 -1.73
N GLU A 30 -9.23 -5.86 -0.53
CA GLU A 30 -9.18 -4.74 0.42
C GLU A 30 -8.35 -5.12 1.67
N GLY A 31 -7.61 -4.13 2.18
CA GLY A 31 -6.75 -4.34 3.33
C GLY A 31 -6.26 -3.06 3.97
N TYR A 32 -5.56 -3.22 5.08
CA TYR A 32 -4.97 -2.11 5.82
C TYR A 32 -3.47 -2.00 5.57
N VAL A 33 -2.98 -0.78 5.50
CA VAL A 33 -1.54 -0.51 5.49
C VAL A 33 -0.96 -0.87 6.86
N VAL A 34 -0.07 -1.86 6.91
CA VAL A 34 0.56 -2.33 8.16
C VAL A 34 2.03 -2.00 8.26
N LYS A 35 2.71 -1.70 7.15
CA LYS A 35 4.12 -1.30 7.12
C LYS A 35 4.42 -0.41 5.92
N GLN A 36 5.39 0.49 6.11
CA GLN A 36 5.90 1.37 5.05
C GLN A 36 7.25 0.86 4.53
N ASN A 37 7.45 0.89 3.23
CA ASN A 37 8.75 0.63 2.63
C ASN A 37 9.55 1.92 2.51
N LYS A 38 10.73 1.94 3.14
CA LYS A 38 11.62 3.11 3.10
C LYS A 38 12.02 3.42 1.66
N TYR A 39 12.00 4.70 1.29
CA TYR A 39 12.26 5.21 -0.08
C TYR A 39 11.19 4.89 -1.14
N PHE A 40 10.16 4.11 -0.80
CA PHE A 40 9.05 3.72 -1.69
C PHE A 40 7.69 4.03 -1.03
N PRO A 41 7.35 5.32 -0.88
CA PRO A 41 6.15 5.75 -0.14
C PRO A 41 4.82 5.39 -0.80
N ASP A 42 4.84 4.97 -2.07
CA ASP A 42 3.70 4.46 -2.84
C ASP A 42 3.55 2.93 -2.75
N ARG A 43 4.54 2.22 -2.19
CA ARG A 43 4.59 0.75 -2.11
C ARG A 43 4.58 0.25 -0.67
N PRO A 44 3.49 0.44 0.09
CA PRO A 44 3.36 -0.11 1.44
C PRO A 44 3.17 -1.63 1.44
N VAL A 45 3.24 -2.23 2.63
CA VAL A 45 2.77 -3.60 2.90
C VAL A 45 1.35 -3.54 3.41
N ILE A 46 0.47 -4.33 2.78
CA ILE A 46 -0.98 -4.36 3.03
C ILE A 46 -1.34 -5.69 3.68
N ARG A 47 -2.02 -5.65 4.82
CA ARG A 47 -2.66 -6.83 5.41
C ARG A 47 -4.08 -6.96 4.90
N VAL A 48 -4.34 -8.07 4.22
CA VAL A 48 -5.64 -8.34 3.57
C VAL A 48 -6.69 -8.67 4.63
N LYS A 49 -7.89 -8.10 4.48
CA LYS A 49 -9.01 -8.30 5.41
C LYS A 49 -10.12 -9.17 4.81
N TYR A 50 -10.48 -8.91 3.55
CA TYR A 50 -11.59 -9.57 2.84
C TYR A 50 -11.32 -9.68 1.34
N ASP A 51 -11.84 -10.73 0.72
CA ASP A 51 -12.02 -10.81 -0.73
C ASP A 51 -13.27 -10.00 -1.12
N HIS A 52 -13.20 -9.07 -2.08
CA HIS A 52 -14.40 -8.31 -2.46
C HIS A 52 -15.48 -9.19 -3.12
N ILE A 53 -15.11 -10.35 -3.69
CA ILE A 53 -16.03 -11.23 -4.42
C ILE A 53 -16.80 -12.11 -3.44
N THR A 54 -16.10 -12.77 -2.51
CA THR A 54 -16.73 -13.77 -1.63
C THR A 54 -17.12 -13.21 -0.27
N LYS A 55 -16.59 -12.04 0.14
CA LYS A 55 -16.70 -11.47 1.49
C LYS A 55 -16.25 -12.43 2.61
N GLU A 56 -15.53 -13.50 2.26
CA GLU A 56 -15.01 -14.44 3.23
C GLU A 56 -13.75 -13.85 3.88
N LYS A 57 -13.56 -14.16 5.17
CA LYS A 57 -12.28 -13.88 5.84
C LYS A 57 -11.23 -14.79 5.20
N ILE A 58 -10.44 -14.22 4.29
CA ILE A 58 -9.25 -14.92 3.79
C ILE A 58 -8.25 -15.04 4.95
N ASN A 59 -7.43 -16.08 4.93
CA ASN A 59 -6.26 -16.19 5.81
C ASN A 59 -5.53 -14.85 5.86
N ASN A 60 -5.15 -14.39 7.06
CA ASN A 60 -4.45 -13.12 7.24
C ASN A 60 -3.06 -13.21 6.59
N TYR A 61 -2.94 -12.84 5.32
CA TYR A 61 -1.65 -12.71 4.63
C TYR A 61 -1.36 -11.24 4.34
N GLU A 62 -0.08 -10.95 4.15
CA GLU A 62 0.43 -9.62 3.85
C GLU A 62 0.93 -9.59 2.42
N ILE A 63 0.59 -8.50 1.71
CA ILE A 63 1.06 -8.22 0.36
C ILE A 63 2.05 -7.08 0.45
N ASP A 64 3.31 -7.36 0.13
CA ASP A 64 4.31 -6.32 -0.04
C ASP A 64 4.25 -5.80 -1.49
N LEU A 65 3.77 -4.57 -1.66
CA LEU A 65 3.64 -3.94 -2.98
C LEU A 65 5.00 -3.57 -3.60
N LEU A 66 6.10 -3.64 -2.85
CA LEU A 66 7.44 -3.46 -3.39
C LEU A 66 7.92 -4.70 -4.17
N THR A 67 7.52 -5.89 -3.72
CA THR A 67 7.86 -7.16 -4.38
C THR A 67 6.78 -7.65 -5.33
N THR A 68 5.56 -7.13 -5.20
CA THR A 68 4.40 -7.47 -6.04
C THR A 68 4.23 -6.45 -7.17
N TYR A 69 4.54 -6.85 -8.41
CA TYR A 69 4.52 -5.94 -9.56
C TYR A 69 3.15 -5.84 -10.26
N ASN A 70 2.28 -6.85 -10.10
CA ASN A 70 1.02 -6.96 -10.82
C ASN A 70 -0.17 -6.33 -10.07
N THR A 71 0.08 -5.70 -8.93
CA THR A 71 -0.97 -5.15 -8.07
C THR A 71 -0.62 -3.73 -7.66
N ILE A 72 -1.59 -2.83 -7.75
CA ILE A 72 -1.47 -1.43 -7.33
C ILE A 72 -2.63 -1.06 -6.40
N ILE A 73 -2.48 0.05 -5.68
CA ILE A 73 -3.58 0.65 -4.93
C ILE A 73 -4.48 1.40 -5.91
N GLU A 74 -5.76 1.01 -5.96
CA GLU A 74 -6.79 1.60 -6.81
C GLU A 74 -7.46 2.80 -6.12
N SER A 75 -7.82 2.67 -4.84
CA SER A 75 -8.50 3.73 -4.08
C SER A 75 -8.33 3.60 -2.57
N LEU A 76 -8.58 4.70 -1.86
CA LEU A 76 -8.79 4.70 -0.40
C LEU A 76 -10.24 4.29 -0.09
N VAL A 77 -10.42 3.52 0.98
CA VAL A 77 -11.74 3.14 1.49
C VAL A 77 -12.01 3.94 2.76
N TYR A 78 -13.03 4.80 2.73
CA TYR A 78 -13.47 5.64 3.84
C TYR A 78 -14.72 5.08 4.51
#